data_AF-A0AAW7Q5U5-F1
#
_entry.id   AF-A0AAW7Q5U5-F1
#
_cell.length_a   1.000
_cell.length_b   1.000
_cell.length_c   1.000
_cell.angle_alpha   90.00
_cell.angle_beta   90.00
_cell.angle_gamma   90.00
#
_symmetry.space_group_name_H-M   'P 1'
#
loop_
_entity.id
_entity.type
_entity.pdbx_description
1 polymer ?
#
loop_
_entity_poly.entity_id
_entity_poly.type
_entity_poly.pdbx_seq_one_letter_code
_entity_poly.pdbx_strand_id
1 'polypeptide(L)'
;MSNFVQVNVISHSKNSLGSCYEHNVERLKDGEDLPHLLDESNCLGNETITFSHIVVSCGTFEENLRNFYAQQTKSNNYSDLKNSFDTLENLRLQQLKNENREDYQTKHLIEFEVGISEEKAKEYLSSGIDINKGFKQYIDDLKSKFGMNTLQMSIHRDEGYIDKDNVLHHNIHAHFLVHNYQFEQKKAILSNFRKKDYRQLQTLAQKSFNQAGLDFRRGLSKFQTKLKHQKRNDFILNKQNQELKILQKDLLQKNQEIKDLYTLLNSQKNQLKELRLQFEKDSNIYKMLSLNIKNLSLEEQTKREEFRQLDTKIKELKNQVQKEEHIIKDDLEYANEIKSYFKTYLKENTTKSKDNKYYINNINEFYKSLVDNFYNVSNLDLKLEKLEKLKSENSILKSHLEKSKLDNQFLNEHLKKLDLLNIKIKDLIDKKDILEEENYNLKSYLKDKNLEEDYQNFTRNLNSHNIEFER
;
A
#
# COMPACT_ATOMS: atom_id res chain seq x y z
N MET A 1 -2.19 14.24 -4.23
CA MET A 1 -1.93 15.48 -3.46
C MET A 1 -1.02 15.08 -2.31
N SER A 2 0.11 15.74 -2.14
CA SER A 2 1.13 15.40 -1.14
C SER A 2 0.82 15.88 0.28
N ASN A 3 -0.12 16.83 0.43
CA ASN A 3 -0.47 17.45 1.71
C ASN A 3 -1.98 17.40 2.02
N PHE A 4 -2.61 16.23 1.92
CA PHE A 4 -4.07 16.13 2.12
C PHE A 4 -4.50 15.87 3.57
N VAL A 5 -5.70 16.33 3.91
CA VAL A 5 -6.51 15.84 5.03
C VAL A 5 -7.87 15.38 4.50
N GLN A 6 -8.36 14.25 4.99
CA GLN A 6 -9.64 13.67 4.60
C GLN A 6 -10.42 13.18 5.81
N VAL A 7 -11.74 13.23 5.72
CA VAL A 7 -12.65 12.76 6.78
C VAL A 7 -13.63 11.75 6.22
N ASN A 8 -13.68 10.55 6.78
CA ASN A 8 -14.77 9.60 6.58
C ASN A 8 -15.64 9.55 7.84
N VAL A 9 -16.92 9.21 7.66
CA VAL A 9 -17.89 9.19 8.77
C VAL A 9 -18.78 7.96 8.64
N ILE A 10 -18.92 7.22 9.73
CA ILE A 10 -19.80 6.05 9.86
C ILE A 10 -20.63 6.21 11.15
N SER A 11 -21.83 5.63 11.18
CA SER A 11 -22.72 5.67 12.34
C SER A 11 -23.03 4.28 12.87
N HIS A 12 -22.92 4.09 14.18
CA HIS A 12 -23.09 2.80 14.83
C HIS A 12 -24.21 2.81 15.87
N SER A 13 -24.74 1.63 16.20
CA SER A 13 -25.64 1.48 17.36
C SER A 13 -24.82 1.44 18.65
N LYS A 14 -25.47 1.55 19.80
CA LYS A 14 -24.79 1.48 21.11
C LYS A 14 -24.07 0.14 21.34
N ASN A 15 -24.53 -0.94 20.72
CA ASN A 15 -23.93 -2.27 20.87
C ASN A 15 -22.53 -2.37 20.22
N SER A 16 -22.21 -1.46 19.29
CA SER A 16 -20.91 -1.40 18.63
C SER A 16 -19.84 -0.66 19.45
N LEU A 17 -20.16 -0.16 20.64
CA LEU A 17 -19.18 0.56 21.47
C LEU A 17 -17.94 -0.30 21.77
N GLY A 18 -18.17 -1.58 22.11
CA GLY A 18 -17.10 -2.55 22.34
C GLY A 18 -16.26 -2.82 21.09
N SER A 19 -16.90 -3.11 19.95
CA SER A 19 -16.18 -3.37 18.69
C SER A 19 -15.40 -2.14 18.19
N CYS A 20 -15.92 -0.92 18.40
CA CYS A 20 -15.18 0.30 18.07
C CYS A 20 -13.95 0.46 18.96
N TYR A 21 -14.07 0.14 20.26
CA TYR A 21 -12.94 0.19 21.19
C TYR A 21 -11.88 -0.88 20.86
N GLU A 22 -12.31 -2.11 20.62
CA GLU A 22 -11.45 -3.24 20.21
C GLU A 22 -10.61 -2.86 18.98
N HIS A 23 -11.25 -2.30 17.95
CA HIS A 23 -10.57 -1.86 16.74
C HIS A 23 -9.63 -0.66 16.97
N ASN A 24 -10.12 0.38 17.66
CA ASN A 24 -9.43 1.68 17.75
C ASN A 24 -8.39 1.75 18.88
N VAL A 25 -8.41 0.82 19.83
CA VAL A 25 -7.51 0.83 20.99
C VAL A 25 -6.77 -0.48 21.12
N GLU A 26 -7.48 -1.60 21.07
CA GLU A 26 -6.86 -2.93 21.21
C GLU A 26 -6.21 -3.41 19.91
N ARG A 27 -6.52 -2.76 18.78
CA ARG A 27 -6.00 -3.07 17.45
C ARG A 27 -6.38 -4.49 17.00
N LEU A 28 -7.58 -4.91 17.38
CA LEU A 28 -8.15 -6.21 17.06
C LEU A 28 -9.44 -6.07 16.24
N LYS A 29 -9.84 -7.16 15.61
CA LYS A 29 -11.18 -7.33 15.05
C LYS A 29 -11.64 -8.75 15.30
N ASP A 30 -12.74 -8.89 16.03
CA ASP A 30 -13.28 -10.21 16.40
C ASP A 30 -12.24 -11.06 17.17
N GLY A 31 -11.41 -10.41 18.00
CA GLY A 31 -10.32 -11.02 18.77
C GLY A 31 -9.03 -11.32 17.99
N GLU A 32 -8.97 -11.03 16.69
CA GLU A 32 -7.78 -11.27 15.85
C GLU A 32 -7.05 -9.97 15.50
N ASP A 33 -5.74 -10.07 15.33
CA ASP A 33 -4.90 -8.94 14.91
C ASP A 33 -5.34 -8.37 13.55
N LEU A 34 -5.30 -7.04 13.45
CA LEU A 34 -5.61 -6.36 12.21
C LEU A 34 -4.51 -6.68 11.16
N PRO A 35 -4.88 -7.13 9.94
CA PRO A 35 -3.92 -7.64 8.93
C PRO A 35 -3.08 -6.54 8.26
N HIS A 36 -3.16 -5.31 8.73
CA HIS A 36 -2.53 -4.12 8.16
C HIS A 36 -1.70 -3.35 9.20
N LEU A 37 -1.50 -3.95 10.37
CA LEU A 37 -0.53 -3.49 11.36
C LEU A 37 0.88 -3.75 10.84
N LEU A 38 1.76 -2.79 11.11
CA LEU A 38 3.19 -2.89 10.87
C LEU A 38 3.86 -3.66 12.01
N ASP A 39 5.00 -4.26 11.70
CA ASP A 39 5.88 -4.80 12.74
C ASP A 39 6.31 -3.70 13.72
N GLU A 40 6.53 -4.05 14.99
CA GLU A 40 6.83 -3.09 16.07
C GLU A 40 7.98 -2.13 15.72
N SER A 41 9.01 -2.62 15.02
CA SER A 41 10.17 -1.82 14.60
C SER A 41 9.83 -0.69 13.61
N ASN A 42 8.68 -0.76 12.94
CA ASN A 42 8.22 0.16 11.92
C ASN A 42 7.12 1.11 12.41
N CYS A 43 6.61 0.91 13.64
CA CYS A 43 5.55 1.71 14.24
C CYS A 43 6.08 3.08 14.72
N LEU A 44 5.30 4.14 14.50
CA LEU A 44 5.66 5.51 14.94
C LEU A 44 4.94 5.94 16.23
N GLY A 45 4.34 4.97 16.93
CA GLY A 45 3.60 5.15 18.19
C GLY A 45 2.18 5.68 18.00
N ASN A 46 1.26 5.17 18.81
CA ASN A 46 -0.15 5.59 18.83
C ASN A 46 -0.42 6.54 20.01
N GLU A 47 -1.45 7.37 19.90
CA GLU A 47 -1.95 8.19 21.02
C GLU A 47 -3.46 8.04 21.12
N THR A 48 -3.94 7.62 22.30
CA THR A 48 -5.38 7.56 22.58
C THR A 48 -5.74 8.51 23.72
N ILE A 49 -6.82 9.26 23.53
CA ILE A 49 -7.38 10.17 24.52
C ILE A 49 -8.86 9.84 24.68
N THR A 50 -9.25 9.54 25.91
CA THR A 50 -10.66 9.33 26.28
C THR A 50 -11.18 10.60 26.94
N PHE A 51 -12.42 10.98 26.64
CA PHE A 51 -13.04 12.20 27.14
C PHE A 51 -14.13 11.81 28.14
N SER A 52 -13.82 11.88 29.43
CA SER A 52 -14.74 11.54 30.50
C SER A 52 -15.74 12.67 30.71
N HIS A 53 -17.02 12.42 30.40
CA HIS A 53 -18.07 13.42 30.61
C HIS A 53 -18.60 13.34 32.03
N ILE A 54 -18.60 14.50 32.71
CA ILE A 54 -19.02 14.63 34.11
C ILE A 54 -20.03 15.77 34.20
N VAL A 55 -21.13 15.52 34.91
CA VAL A 55 -22.15 16.53 35.24
C VAL A 55 -21.66 17.34 36.44
N VAL A 56 -21.64 18.67 36.32
CA VAL A 56 -20.95 19.54 37.29
C VAL A 56 -21.88 20.05 38.40
N SER A 57 -23.18 19.74 38.40
CA SER A 57 -24.05 20.28 39.44
C SER A 57 -25.16 19.35 39.93
N CYS A 58 -25.47 19.52 41.20
CA CYS A 58 -26.65 19.03 41.91
C CYS A 58 -27.91 19.90 41.67
N GLY A 59 -27.92 20.70 40.60
CA GLY A 59 -29.01 21.62 40.22
C GLY A 59 -30.13 20.97 39.39
N THR A 60 -30.92 21.82 38.74
CA THR A 60 -32.02 21.42 37.85
C THR A 60 -31.50 20.69 36.60
N PHE A 61 -32.39 19.94 35.96
CA PHE A 61 -32.06 19.20 34.74
C PHE A 61 -31.56 20.12 33.61
N GLU A 62 -32.19 21.29 33.44
CA GLU A 62 -31.79 22.32 32.48
C GLU A 62 -30.38 22.86 32.74
N GLU A 63 -29.98 22.98 34.00
CA GLU A 63 -28.62 23.39 34.37
C GLU A 63 -27.61 22.29 34.03
N ASN A 64 -27.94 21.03 34.29
CA ASN A 64 -27.07 19.89 33.99
C ASN A 64 -26.88 19.63 32.49
N LEU A 65 -27.90 19.91 31.66
CA LEU A 65 -27.78 19.88 30.21
C LEU A 65 -26.85 20.97 29.64
N ARG A 66 -26.69 22.08 30.36
CA ARG A 66 -25.82 23.21 29.95
C ARG A 66 -24.42 23.11 30.56
N ASN A 67 -24.29 22.45 31.71
CA ASN A 67 -23.09 22.45 32.54
C ASN A 67 -22.54 21.02 32.73
N PHE A 68 -22.30 20.29 31.64
CA PHE A 68 -21.42 19.12 31.66
C PHE A 68 -20.12 19.46 30.90
N TYR A 69 -18.98 19.04 31.45
CA TYR A 69 -17.70 19.15 30.74
C TYR A 69 -17.13 17.77 30.44
N ALA A 70 -16.25 17.75 29.45
CA ALA A 70 -15.42 16.61 29.13
C ALA A 70 -14.05 16.85 29.77
N GLN A 71 -13.61 15.95 30.64
CA GLN A 71 -12.24 15.91 31.12
C GLN A 71 -11.44 14.96 30.23
N GLN A 72 -10.30 15.42 29.72
CA GLN A 72 -9.39 14.54 28.99
C GLN A 72 -8.72 13.58 29.98
N THR A 73 -8.81 12.29 29.70
CA THR A 73 -8.09 11.24 30.40
C THR A 73 -7.26 10.47 29.36
N LYS A 74 -6.00 10.18 29.70
CA LYS A 74 -5.14 9.30 28.88
C LYS A 74 -5.41 7.82 29.18
N SER A 75 -6.66 7.48 29.51
CA SER A 75 -7.04 6.13 29.85
C SER A 75 -7.35 5.33 28.59
N ASN A 76 -6.65 4.21 28.44
CA ASN A 76 -6.92 3.16 27.46
C ASN A 76 -7.72 2.05 28.13
N ASN A 77 -8.78 2.40 28.85
CA ASN A 77 -9.67 1.44 29.50
C ASN A 77 -11.08 1.57 28.92
N TYR A 78 -11.63 0.43 28.48
CA TYR A 78 -12.99 0.36 27.97
C TYR A 78 -14.02 0.88 28.97
N SER A 79 -13.81 0.65 30.26
CA SER A 79 -14.73 1.10 31.30
C SER A 79 -14.87 2.62 31.32
N ASP A 80 -13.80 3.39 31.08
CA ASP A 80 -13.86 4.85 31.09
C ASP A 80 -14.63 5.39 29.87
N LEU A 81 -14.39 4.80 28.70
CA LEU A 81 -15.16 5.07 27.50
C LEU A 81 -16.65 4.76 27.72
N LYS A 82 -16.95 3.59 28.27
CA LYS A 82 -18.31 3.14 28.54
C LYS A 82 -19.02 4.05 29.55
N ASN A 83 -18.37 4.40 30.65
CA ASN A 83 -18.92 5.30 31.65
C ASN A 83 -19.24 6.68 31.06
N SER A 84 -18.35 7.20 30.21
CA SER A 84 -18.59 8.45 29.51
C SER A 84 -19.78 8.37 28.54
N PHE A 85 -19.86 7.28 27.76
CA PHE A 85 -21.00 7.06 26.86
C PHE A 85 -22.32 6.97 27.64
N ASP A 86 -22.35 6.15 28.69
CA ASP A 86 -23.53 5.95 29.54
C ASP A 86 -23.97 7.27 30.19
N THR A 87 -23.03 8.13 30.58
CA THR A 87 -23.34 9.47 31.12
C THR A 87 -24.11 10.33 30.12
N LEU A 88 -23.60 10.46 28.89
CA LEU A 88 -24.29 11.23 27.84
C LEU A 88 -25.62 10.59 27.43
N GLU A 89 -25.67 9.26 27.38
CA GLU A 89 -26.88 8.55 27.01
C GLU A 89 -27.98 8.67 28.07
N ASN A 90 -27.62 8.63 29.35
CA ASN A 90 -28.56 8.89 30.44
C ASN A 90 -29.11 10.32 30.39
N LEU A 91 -28.28 11.32 30.10
CA LEU A 91 -28.73 12.70 29.90
C LEU A 91 -29.71 12.82 28.73
N ARG A 92 -29.45 12.12 27.62
CA ARG A 92 -30.33 12.10 26.44
C ARG A 92 -31.69 11.50 26.79
N LEU A 93 -31.71 10.34 27.45
CA LEU A 93 -32.93 9.65 27.84
C LEU A 93 -33.75 10.48 28.84
N GLN A 94 -33.10 11.14 29.80
CA GLN A 94 -33.76 12.08 30.71
C GLN A 94 -34.37 13.26 29.96
N GLN A 95 -33.68 13.80 28.94
CA GLN A 95 -34.22 14.89 28.12
C GLN A 95 -35.50 14.48 27.38
N LEU A 96 -35.50 13.29 26.79
CA LEU A 96 -36.68 12.76 26.10
C LEU A 96 -37.85 12.56 27.07
N LYS A 97 -37.58 12.00 28.25
CA LYS A 97 -38.59 11.79 29.30
C LYS A 97 -39.22 13.11 29.76
N ASN A 98 -38.39 14.12 30.03
CA ASN A 98 -38.88 15.43 30.49
C ASN A 98 -39.70 16.16 29.42
N GLU A 99 -39.49 15.84 28.15
CA GLU A 99 -40.24 16.38 27.01
C GLU A 99 -41.43 15.51 26.59
N ASN A 100 -41.72 14.42 27.31
CA ASN A 100 -42.71 13.41 26.92
C ASN A 100 -42.50 12.91 25.47
N ARG A 101 -41.26 12.64 25.10
CA ARG A 101 -40.86 12.12 23.79
C ARG A 101 -40.43 10.66 23.89
N GLU A 102 -40.92 9.86 22.95
CA GLU A 102 -40.47 8.48 22.75
C GLU A 102 -39.06 8.42 22.13
N ASP A 103 -38.33 7.34 22.43
CA ASP A 103 -37.01 7.09 21.88
C ASP A 103 -37.06 6.23 20.61
N TYR A 104 -36.76 6.86 19.48
CA TYR A 104 -36.66 6.20 18.18
C TYR A 104 -35.22 6.13 17.63
N GLN A 105 -34.22 6.50 18.44
CA GLN A 105 -32.85 6.57 17.98
C GLN A 105 -32.22 5.17 17.89
N THR A 106 -31.76 4.80 16.70
CA THR A 106 -31.09 3.50 16.46
C THR A 106 -29.57 3.61 16.40
N LYS A 107 -29.06 4.78 16.01
CA LYS A 107 -27.63 5.09 15.88
C LYS A 107 -27.21 6.07 16.97
N HIS A 108 -26.29 5.64 17.83
CA HIS A 108 -25.91 6.34 19.06
C HIS A 108 -24.48 6.86 19.00
N LEU A 109 -23.68 6.31 18.09
CA LEU A 109 -22.27 6.63 17.93
C LEU A 109 -22.02 7.12 16.51
N ILE A 110 -21.11 8.07 16.39
CA ILE A 110 -20.50 8.50 15.13
C ILE A 110 -19.02 8.18 15.24
N GLU A 111 -18.50 7.50 14.24
CA GLU A 111 -17.07 7.29 14.08
C GLU A 111 -16.56 8.12 12.92
N PHE A 112 -15.61 9.01 13.21
CA PHE A 112 -14.85 9.72 12.20
C PHE A 112 -13.52 9.01 11.99
N GLU A 113 -13.13 8.80 10.75
CA GLU A 113 -11.78 8.40 10.38
C GLU A 113 -11.15 9.59 9.66
N VAL A 114 -10.14 10.21 10.26
CA VAL A 114 -9.46 11.40 9.75
C VAL A 114 -8.06 11.00 9.30
N GLY A 115 -7.88 10.87 7.99
CA GLY A 115 -6.59 10.51 7.39
C GLY A 115 -5.80 11.73 6.94
N ILE A 116 -4.48 11.67 7.04
CA ILE A 116 -3.56 12.69 6.51
C ILE A 116 -2.53 12.07 5.57
N SER A 117 -1.99 12.88 4.66
CA SER A 117 -0.94 12.42 3.74
C SER A 117 0.35 12.07 4.47
N GLU A 118 0.87 10.88 4.19
CA GLU A 118 2.14 10.36 4.71
C GLU A 118 3.31 11.33 4.48
N GLU A 119 3.52 11.78 3.23
CA GLU A 119 4.65 12.63 2.86
C GLU A 119 4.73 13.90 3.74
N LYS A 120 3.61 14.64 3.83
CA LYS A 120 3.56 15.86 4.65
C LYS A 120 3.63 15.57 6.14
N ALA A 121 3.06 14.46 6.61
CA ALA A 121 3.15 14.06 8.01
C ALA A 121 4.60 13.74 8.39
N LYS A 122 5.34 12.99 7.56
CA LYS A 122 6.76 12.69 7.75
C LYS A 122 7.62 13.96 7.76
N GLU A 123 7.34 14.93 6.89
CA GLU A 123 8.01 16.24 6.88
C GLU A 123 7.85 16.99 8.22
N TYR A 124 6.65 17.01 8.78
CA TYR A 124 6.41 17.64 10.08
C TYR A 124 7.07 16.87 11.22
N LEU A 125 6.95 15.54 11.24
CA LEU A 125 7.55 14.69 12.26
C LEU A 125 9.08 14.81 12.28
N SER A 126 9.72 14.81 11.10
CA SER A 126 11.19 15.00 11.00
C SER A 126 11.65 16.38 11.44
N SER A 127 10.78 17.38 11.32
CA SER A 127 11.00 18.75 11.81
C SER A 127 10.63 18.94 13.29
N GLY A 128 10.24 17.88 14.01
CA GLY A 128 9.82 17.94 15.42
C GLY A 128 8.46 18.63 15.64
N ILE A 129 7.66 18.80 14.59
CA ILE A 129 6.33 19.44 14.65
C ILE A 129 5.29 18.38 15.03
N ASP A 130 4.54 18.66 16.11
CA ASP A 130 3.49 17.77 16.60
C ASP A 130 2.22 17.85 15.74
N ILE A 131 2.07 16.89 14.84
CA ILE A 131 0.89 16.72 13.99
C ILE A 131 -0.40 16.43 14.79
N ASN A 132 -0.32 15.98 16.05
CA ASN A 132 -1.50 15.65 16.85
C ASN A 132 -2.30 16.88 17.26
N LYS A 133 -1.68 18.07 17.23
CA LYS A 133 -2.37 19.35 17.44
C LYS A 133 -3.50 19.57 16.42
N GLY A 134 -3.32 19.13 15.17
CA GLY A 134 -4.36 19.25 14.15
C GLY A 134 -5.61 18.43 14.47
N PHE A 135 -5.44 17.19 14.94
CA PHE A 135 -6.55 16.33 15.35
C PHE A 135 -7.26 16.88 16.60
N LYS A 136 -6.49 17.34 17.59
CA LYS A 136 -7.01 17.97 18.83
C LYS A 136 -7.84 19.21 18.50
N GLN A 137 -7.31 20.12 17.66
CA GLN A 137 -8.03 21.32 17.21
C GLN A 137 -9.31 20.96 16.45
N TYR A 138 -9.29 19.89 15.65
CA TYR A 138 -10.47 19.47 14.90
C TYR A 138 -11.60 18.98 15.81
N ILE A 139 -11.30 18.33 16.93
CA ILE A 139 -12.30 17.96 17.95
C ILE A 139 -12.96 19.20 18.56
N ASP A 140 -12.15 20.19 18.95
CA ASP A 140 -12.67 21.43 19.54
C ASP A 140 -13.58 22.17 18.56
N ASP A 141 -13.19 22.22 17.29
CA ASP A 141 -13.96 22.82 16.21
C ASP A 141 -15.25 22.04 15.90
N LEU A 142 -15.24 20.70 15.97
CA LEU A 142 -16.43 19.86 15.81
C LEU A 142 -17.43 20.13 16.94
N LYS A 143 -16.96 20.25 18.18
CA LYS A 143 -17.80 20.62 19.32
C LYS A 143 -18.39 22.02 19.14
N SER A 144 -17.56 23.01 18.84
CA SER A 144 -18.00 24.40 18.66
C SER A 144 -19.01 24.56 17.52
N LYS A 145 -18.78 23.90 16.38
CA LYS A 145 -19.60 24.10 15.18
C LYS A 145 -20.83 23.21 15.10
N PHE A 146 -20.72 21.96 15.56
CA PHE A 146 -21.76 20.94 15.40
C PHE A 146 -22.31 20.43 16.73
N GLY A 147 -21.83 20.92 17.88
CA GLY A 147 -22.25 20.44 19.20
C GLY A 147 -21.90 18.97 19.44
N MET A 148 -20.86 18.46 18.76
CA MET A 148 -20.42 17.08 18.85
C MET A 148 -19.65 16.83 20.14
N ASN A 149 -20.12 15.86 20.94
CA ASN A 149 -19.45 15.44 22.16
C ASN A 149 -18.60 14.19 21.88
N THR A 150 -17.30 14.41 21.69
CA THR A 150 -16.32 13.34 21.43
C THR A 150 -16.08 12.53 22.68
N LEU A 151 -16.21 11.21 22.58
CA LEU A 151 -15.98 10.22 23.63
C LEU A 151 -14.52 9.74 23.65
N GLN A 152 -13.92 9.55 22.48
CA GLN A 152 -12.55 9.07 22.34
C GLN A 152 -11.91 9.55 21.04
N MET A 153 -10.60 9.77 21.08
CA MET A 153 -9.73 9.98 19.92
C MET A 153 -8.59 8.97 19.98
N SER A 154 -8.44 8.14 18.96
CA SER A 154 -7.29 7.23 18.80
C SER A 154 -6.52 7.60 17.54
N ILE A 155 -5.26 7.98 17.67
CA ILE A 155 -4.36 8.35 16.58
C ILE A 155 -3.46 7.16 16.29
N HIS A 156 -3.57 6.62 15.07
CA HIS A 156 -2.85 5.43 14.62
C HIS A 156 -1.68 5.82 13.71
N ARG A 157 -0.50 5.29 14.03
CA ARG A 157 0.74 5.44 13.23
C ARG A 157 1.52 4.13 13.15
N ASP A 158 0.81 3.03 13.35
CA ASP A 158 1.24 1.64 13.37
C ASP A 158 0.66 0.86 12.18
N GLU A 159 -0.07 1.50 11.27
CA GLU A 159 -0.60 0.87 10.06
C GLU A 159 0.20 1.27 8.83
N GLY A 160 0.23 0.39 7.83
CA GLY A 160 0.92 0.66 6.59
C GLY A 160 1.11 -0.56 5.69
N TYR A 161 2.00 -0.42 4.73
CA TYR A 161 2.46 -1.52 3.88
C TYR A 161 3.88 -1.26 3.39
N ILE A 162 4.60 -2.35 3.08
CA ILE A 162 5.88 -2.29 2.36
C ILE A 162 5.59 -2.55 0.89
N ASP A 163 6.08 -1.69 0.01
CA ASP A 163 5.89 -1.84 -1.43
C ASP A 163 6.88 -2.85 -2.06
N LYS A 164 6.82 -3.00 -3.38
CA LYS A 164 7.69 -3.94 -4.12
C LYS A 164 9.17 -3.53 -4.12
N ASP A 165 9.43 -2.24 -3.92
CA ASP A 165 10.77 -1.66 -3.87
C ASP A 165 11.32 -1.63 -2.43
N ASN A 166 10.63 -2.33 -1.52
CA ASN A 166 10.97 -2.44 -0.10
C ASN A 166 10.93 -1.11 0.64
N VAL A 167 10.08 -0.17 0.18
CA VAL A 167 9.84 1.12 0.82
C VAL A 167 8.62 1.02 1.75
N LEU A 168 8.80 1.50 2.99
CA LEU A 168 7.75 1.51 4.00
C LEU A 168 6.81 2.72 3.85
N HIS A 169 5.52 2.42 3.68
CA HIS A 169 4.44 3.40 3.62
C HIS A 169 3.56 3.36 4.85
N HIS A 170 3.50 4.47 5.60
CA HIS A 170 2.66 4.64 6.78
C HIS A 170 1.26 5.16 6.43
N ASN A 171 0.23 4.57 7.04
CA ASN A 171 -1.15 5.06 7.00
C ASN A 171 -1.49 5.84 8.28
N ILE A 172 -1.18 7.13 8.30
CA ILE A 172 -1.39 7.98 9.49
C ILE A 172 -2.82 8.54 9.48
N HIS A 173 -3.60 8.17 10.50
CA HIS A 173 -4.99 8.60 10.63
C HIS A 173 -5.44 8.60 12.10
N ALA A 174 -6.61 9.16 12.37
CA ALA A 174 -7.22 9.14 13.69
C ALA A 174 -8.69 8.73 13.64
N HIS A 175 -9.10 7.90 14.59
CA HIS A 175 -10.48 7.55 14.84
C HIS A 175 -11.06 8.43 15.95
N PHE A 176 -12.15 9.15 15.68
CA PHE A 176 -12.89 9.87 16.69
C PHE A 176 -14.23 9.21 16.91
N LEU A 177 -14.46 8.72 18.13
CA LEU A 177 -15.76 8.20 18.54
C LEU A 177 -16.54 9.32 19.23
N VAL A 178 -17.75 9.61 18.74
CA VAL A 178 -18.57 10.76 19.14
C VAL A 178 -19.98 10.30 19.46
N HIS A 179 -20.60 10.86 20.51
CA HIS A 179 -22.00 10.61 20.82
C HIS A 179 -22.92 11.29 19.78
N ASN A 180 -23.83 10.53 19.17
CA ASN A 180 -24.69 10.98 18.07
C ASN A 180 -25.91 11.77 18.56
N TYR A 181 -25.72 12.80 19.39
CA TYR A 181 -26.82 13.64 19.86
C TYR A 181 -26.35 15.05 20.18
N GLN A 182 -27.10 16.04 19.72
CA GLN A 182 -26.87 17.44 20.04
C GLN A 182 -27.90 17.91 21.05
N PHE A 183 -27.47 18.12 22.30
CA PHE A 183 -28.33 18.42 23.44
C PHE A 183 -29.09 19.75 23.29
N GLU A 184 -28.48 20.77 22.72
CA GLU A 184 -29.13 22.08 22.51
C GLU A 184 -30.26 22.01 21.48
N GLN A 185 -30.01 21.32 20.35
CA GLN A 185 -30.99 21.18 19.27
C GLN A 185 -31.95 20.01 19.47
N LYS A 186 -31.70 19.17 20.49
CA LYS A 186 -32.54 18.05 20.94
C LYS A 186 -32.76 17.00 19.85
N LYS A 187 -31.72 16.75 19.05
CA LYS A 187 -31.77 15.96 17.82
C LYS A 187 -30.48 15.16 17.64
N ALA A 188 -30.63 13.98 17.03
CA ALA A 188 -29.50 13.21 16.55
C ALA A 188 -28.77 13.96 15.42
N ILE A 189 -27.44 13.88 15.40
CA ILE A 189 -26.61 14.74 14.56
C ILE A 189 -26.66 14.28 13.11
N LEU A 190 -26.21 13.05 12.83
CA LEU A 190 -26.07 12.57 11.46
C LEU A 190 -27.39 12.40 10.70
N SER A 191 -28.49 12.06 11.39
CA SER A 191 -29.80 11.95 10.74
C SER A 191 -30.32 13.29 10.21
N ASN A 192 -29.80 14.41 10.74
CA ASN A 192 -30.14 15.76 10.30
C ASN A 192 -29.10 16.37 9.35
N PHE A 193 -28.00 15.67 9.05
CA PHE A 193 -26.98 16.14 8.13
C PHE A 193 -27.45 16.08 6.68
N ARG A 194 -27.17 17.15 5.93
CA ARG A 194 -27.37 17.24 4.49
C ARG A 194 -26.01 17.14 3.80
N LYS A 195 -26.01 16.98 2.47
CA LYS A 195 -24.78 16.96 1.64
C LYS A 195 -23.86 18.16 1.90
N LYS A 196 -24.41 19.33 2.26
CA LYS A 196 -23.60 20.51 2.60
C LYS A 196 -22.81 20.33 3.89
N ASP A 197 -23.35 19.63 4.88
CA ASP A 197 -22.74 19.49 6.21
C ASP A 197 -21.56 18.52 6.13
N TYR A 198 -21.68 17.42 5.37
CA TYR A 198 -20.54 16.57 5.03
C TYR A 198 -19.41 17.30 4.28
N ARG A 199 -19.74 18.25 3.39
CA ARG A 199 -18.73 19.10 2.77
C ARG A 199 -18.08 20.05 3.77
N GLN A 200 -18.84 20.53 4.75
CA GLN A 200 -18.33 21.40 5.79
C GLN A 200 -17.40 20.66 6.75
N LEU A 201 -17.63 19.38 7.05
CA LEU A 201 -16.68 18.55 7.83
C LEU A 201 -15.28 18.56 7.19
N GLN A 202 -15.20 18.32 5.88
CA GLN A 202 -13.93 18.35 5.14
C GLN A 202 -13.27 19.74 5.17
N THR A 203 -14.06 20.82 5.01
CA THR A 203 -13.53 22.19 5.12
C THR A 203 -13.06 22.49 6.53
N LEU A 204 -13.79 21.99 7.54
CA LEU A 204 -13.47 22.21 8.94
C LEU A 204 -12.15 21.53 9.28
N ALA A 205 -11.95 20.27 8.91
CA ALA A 205 -10.70 19.56 9.11
C ALA A 205 -9.49 20.33 8.55
N GLN A 206 -9.55 20.82 7.30
CA GLN A 206 -8.49 21.68 6.76
C GLN A 206 -8.27 22.93 7.62
N LYS A 207 -9.34 23.63 8.02
CA LYS A 207 -9.23 24.85 8.83
C LYS A 207 -8.58 24.56 10.19
N SER A 208 -8.98 23.49 10.85
CA SER A 208 -8.45 23.09 12.17
C SER A 208 -6.96 22.75 12.10
N PHE A 209 -6.54 21.98 11.09
CA PHE A 209 -5.12 21.68 10.88
C PHE A 209 -4.32 22.96 10.57
N ASN A 210 -4.85 23.84 9.72
CA ASN A 210 -4.18 25.10 9.40
C ASN A 210 -4.07 26.04 10.60
N GLN A 211 -5.08 26.08 11.49
CA GLN A 211 -5.01 26.83 12.76
C GLN A 211 -3.92 26.30 13.69
N ALA A 212 -3.67 24.99 13.67
CA ALA A 212 -2.57 24.37 14.38
C ALA A 212 -1.19 24.56 13.71
N GLY A 213 -1.11 25.35 12.63
CA GLY A 213 0.13 25.59 11.89
C GLY A 213 0.50 24.49 10.90
N LEU A 214 -0.44 23.59 10.56
CA LEU A 214 -0.20 22.45 9.66
C LEU A 214 -0.90 22.70 8.32
N ASP A 215 -0.15 23.00 7.24
CA ASP A 215 -0.67 23.21 5.87
C ASP A 215 -1.13 21.90 5.20
N PHE A 216 -2.22 21.34 5.71
CA PHE A 216 -2.97 20.27 5.06
C PHE A 216 -4.16 20.85 4.29
N ARG A 217 -4.55 20.17 3.21
CA ARG A 217 -5.60 20.63 2.31
C ARG A 217 -6.66 19.55 2.14
N ARG A 218 -7.93 19.95 2.13
CA ARG A 218 -9.01 19.01 1.84
C ARG A 218 -8.90 18.46 0.42
N GLY A 219 -9.33 17.22 0.23
CA GLY A 219 -9.45 16.64 -1.10
C GLY A 219 -10.44 17.38 -2.02
N LEU A 220 -10.25 17.20 -3.33
CA LEU A 220 -11.15 17.71 -4.36
C LEU A 220 -12.55 17.11 -4.21
N SER A 221 -13.58 17.89 -4.55
CA SER A 221 -14.96 17.45 -4.33
C SER A 221 -15.34 16.29 -5.25
N LYS A 222 -16.12 15.32 -4.75
CA LYS A 222 -16.70 14.23 -5.57
C LYS A 222 -17.52 14.75 -6.76
N PHE A 223 -18.07 15.96 -6.67
CA PHE A 223 -18.78 16.59 -7.78
C PHE A 223 -17.85 16.91 -8.95
N GLN A 224 -16.62 17.35 -8.66
CA GLN A 224 -15.60 17.62 -9.68
C GLN A 224 -14.93 16.32 -10.15
N THR A 225 -14.52 15.45 -9.22
CA THR A 225 -13.72 14.27 -9.55
C THR A 225 -14.53 13.13 -10.12
N LYS A 226 -15.85 13.08 -9.84
CA LYS A 226 -16.76 11.96 -10.16
C LYS A 226 -16.30 10.61 -9.57
N LEU A 227 -15.32 10.61 -8.66
CA LEU A 227 -14.80 9.41 -8.03
C LEU A 227 -15.84 8.83 -7.07
N LYS A 228 -16.07 7.52 -7.21
CA LYS A 228 -16.89 6.74 -6.28
C LYS A 228 -15.99 6.19 -5.17
N HIS A 229 -16.56 6.05 -3.98
CA HIS A 229 -15.88 5.28 -2.94
C HIS A 229 -15.78 3.83 -3.40
N GLN A 230 -14.58 3.28 -3.31
CA GLN A 230 -14.28 1.88 -3.62
C GLN A 230 -14.06 1.14 -2.32
N LYS A 231 -14.54 -0.10 -2.23
CA LYS A 231 -14.16 -0.97 -1.11
C LYS A 231 -12.66 -1.26 -1.23
N ARG A 232 -12.01 -1.58 -0.11
CA ARG A 232 -10.55 -1.83 -0.07
C ARG A 232 -10.07 -2.79 -1.16
N ASN A 233 -10.71 -3.94 -1.31
CA ASN A 233 -10.31 -4.94 -2.32
C ASN A 233 -10.45 -4.40 -3.75
N ASP A 234 -11.57 -3.72 -4.04
CA ASP A 234 -11.79 -3.08 -5.35
C ASP A 234 -10.75 -1.99 -5.62
N PHE A 235 -10.36 -1.24 -4.59
CA PHE A 235 -9.32 -0.21 -4.70
C PHE A 235 -7.95 -0.82 -4.97
N ILE A 236 -7.58 -1.88 -4.24
CA ILE A 236 -6.31 -2.60 -4.45
C ILE A 236 -6.23 -3.13 -5.89
N LEU A 237 -7.29 -3.80 -6.36
CA LEU A 237 -7.34 -4.34 -7.72
C LEU A 237 -7.20 -3.25 -8.79
N ASN A 238 -7.89 -2.12 -8.60
CA ASN A 238 -7.78 -0.98 -9.52
C ASN A 238 -6.37 -0.35 -9.50
N LYS A 239 -5.76 -0.22 -8.32
CA LYS A 239 -4.40 0.31 -8.17
C LYS A 239 -3.38 -0.60 -8.85
N GLN A 240 -3.47 -1.90 -8.62
CA GLN A 240 -2.61 -2.91 -9.26
C GLN A 240 -2.73 -2.85 -10.79
N ASN A 241 -3.95 -2.76 -11.32
CA ASN A 241 -4.19 -2.61 -12.75
C ASN A 241 -3.60 -1.32 -13.33
N GLN A 242 -3.68 -0.20 -12.59
CA GLN A 242 -3.07 1.06 -12.99
C GLN A 242 -1.53 0.98 -13.00
N GLU A 243 -0.93 0.40 -11.97
CA GLU A 243 0.51 0.16 -11.89
C GLU A 243 1.00 -0.74 -13.03
N LEU A 244 0.27 -1.81 -13.35
CA LEU A 244 0.59 -2.69 -14.49
C LEU A 244 0.58 -1.93 -15.82
N LYS A 245 -0.38 -1.03 -16.03
CA LYS A 245 -0.45 -0.18 -17.24
C LYS A 245 0.71 0.81 -17.34
N ILE A 246 1.12 1.40 -16.21
CA ILE A 246 2.28 2.29 -16.16
C ILE A 246 3.55 1.50 -16.51
N LEU A 247 3.77 0.37 -15.83
CA LEU A 247 4.91 -0.51 -16.10
C LEU A 247 4.96 -0.96 -17.56
N GLN A 248 3.81 -1.29 -18.14
CA GLN A 248 3.70 -1.64 -19.55
C GLN A 248 4.16 -0.50 -20.48
N LYS A 249 3.78 0.74 -20.17
CA LYS A 249 4.19 1.93 -20.94
C LYS A 249 5.69 2.16 -20.83
N ASP A 250 6.25 2.05 -19.64
CA ASP A 250 7.68 2.25 -19.39
C ASP A 250 8.52 1.17 -20.08
N LEU A 251 8.09 -0.09 -20.02
CA LEU A 251 8.73 -1.18 -20.74
C LEU A 251 8.66 -0.98 -22.26
N LEU A 252 7.52 -0.52 -22.79
CA LEU A 252 7.38 -0.22 -24.22
C LEU A 252 8.35 0.87 -24.67
N GLN A 253 8.52 1.91 -23.85
CA GLN A 253 9.49 2.98 -24.10
C GLN A 253 10.93 2.43 -24.10
N LYS A 254 11.31 1.67 -23.07
CA LYS A 254 12.64 1.04 -23.00
C LYS A 254 12.89 0.10 -24.19
N ASN A 255 11.88 -0.65 -24.62
CA ASN A 255 12.02 -1.54 -25.79
C ASN A 255 12.29 -0.75 -27.08
N GLN A 256 11.65 0.42 -27.22
CA GLN A 256 11.87 1.31 -28.35
C GLN A 256 13.28 1.92 -28.31
N GLU A 257 13.76 2.33 -27.13
CA GLU A 257 15.14 2.81 -26.95
C GLU A 257 16.17 1.74 -27.33
N ILE A 258 15.99 0.48 -26.88
CA ILE A 258 16.87 -0.64 -27.28
C ILE A 258 16.82 -0.86 -28.80
N LYS A 259 15.64 -0.72 -29.41
CA LYS A 259 15.47 -0.86 -30.87
C LYS A 259 16.27 0.18 -31.63
N ASP A 260 16.20 1.42 -31.20
CA ASP A 260 16.90 2.53 -31.83
C ASP A 260 18.42 2.36 -31.65
N LEU A 261 18.87 1.89 -30.48
CA LEU A 261 20.28 1.59 -30.20
C LEU A 261 20.84 0.50 -31.12
N TYR A 262 20.21 -0.68 -31.24
CA TYR A 262 20.78 -1.73 -32.12
C TYR A 262 20.71 -1.34 -33.60
N THR A 263 19.74 -0.49 -33.99
CA THR A 263 19.64 0.04 -35.36
C THR A 263 20.80 0.99 -35.65
N LEU A 264 21.14 1.86 -34.69
CA LEU A 264 22.30 2.74 -34.77
C LEU A 264 23.62 1.97 -34.81
N LEU A 265 23.80 0.96 -33.94
CA LEU A 265 24.97 0.09 -33.95
C LEU A 265 25.15 -0.61 -35.30
N ASN A 266 24.04 -1.07 -35.90
CA ASN A 266 24.08 -1.69 -37.23
C ASN A 266 24.45 -0.68 -38.33
N SER A 267 24.00 0.58 -38.23
CA SER A 267 24.39 1.66 -39.15
C SER A 267 25.87 1.99 -39.04
N GLN A 268 26.38 2.21 -37.82
CA GLN A 268 27.81 2.46 -37.55
C GLN A 268 28.69 1.31 -38.03
N LYS A 269 28.26 0.06 -37.78
CA LYS A 269 28.94 -1.15 -38.27
C LYS A 269 29.05 -1.15 -39.80
N ASN A 270 28.01 -0.73 -40.51
CA ASN A 270 28.03 -0.66 -41.98
C ASN A 270 28.92 0.48 -42.49
N GLN A 271 28.90 1.65 -41.85
CA GLN A 271 29.82 2.75 -42.17
C GLN A 271 31.28 2.34 -41.98
N LEU A 272 31.62 1.61 -40.90
CA LEU A 272 32.97 1.09 -40.70
C LEU A 272 33.35 0.05 -41.76
N LYS A 273 32.40 -0.77 -42.24
CA LYS A 273 32.66 -1.70 -43.35
C LYS A 273 33.01 -0.95 -44.63
N GLU A 274 32.28 0.10 -44.97
CA GLU A 274 32.57 0.95 -46.13
C GLU A 274 33.91 1.65 -46.00
N LEU A 275 34.20 2.27 -44.85
CA LEU A 275 35.47 2.94 -44.58
C LEU A 275 36.65 1.95 -44.66
N ARG A 276 36.49 0.74 -44.14
CA ARG A 276 37.52 -0.30 -44.19
C ARG A 276 37.91 -0.67 -45.62
N LEU A 277 36.99 -0.59 -46.58
CA LEU A 277 37.29 -0.89 -48.01
C LEU A 277 38.26 0.11 -48.64
N GLN A 278 38.48 1.28 -48.02
CA GLN A 278 39.40 2.31 -48.50
C GLN A 278 40.86 2.04 -48.11
N PHE A 279 41.14 1.02 -47.30
CA PHE A 279 42.48 0.71 -46.79
C PHE A 279 42.94 -0.68 -47.25
N GLU A 280 44.26 -0.83 -47.47
CA GLU A 280 44.88 -2.11 -47.79
C GLU A 280 44.76 -3.10 -46.63
N LYS A 281 44.58 -4.39 -46.94
CA LYS A 281 44.31 -5.46 -45.96
C LYS A 281 45.40 -5.61 -44.90
N ASP A 282 46.63 -5.26 -45.26
CA ASP A 282 47.82 -5.49 -44.43
C ASP A 282 48.06 -4.33 -43.46
N SER A 283 47.40 -3.18 -43.69
CA SER A 283 47.50 -1.98 -42.89
C SER A 283 46.97 -2.18 -41.47
N ASN A 284 47.63 -1.54 -40.51
CA ASN A 284 47.18 -1.48 -39.12
C ASN A 284 45.77 -0.87 -39.00
N ILE A 285 45.41 0.07 -39.87
CA ILE A 285 44.08 0.71 -39.88
C ILE A 285 43.01 -0.31 -40.27
N TYR A 286 43.26 -1.16 -41.28
CA TYR A 286 42.33 -2.21 -41.71
C TYR A 286 42.07 -3.23 -40.59
N LYS A 287 43.13 -3.63 -39.87
CA LYS A 287 43.04 -4.55 -38.72
C LYS A 287 42.23 -3.94 -37.57
N MET A 288 42.48 -2.66 -37.24
CA MET A 288 41.72 -1.94 -36.21
C MET A 288 40.23 -1.81 -36.57
N LEU A 289 39.90 -1.40 -37.79
CA LEU A 289 38.52 -1.30 -38.27
C LEU A 289 37.82 -2.67 -38.24
N SER A 290 38.54 -3.75 -38.57
CA SER A 290 38.00 -5.11 -38.51
C SER A 290 37.66 -5.55 -37.07
N LEU A 291 38.50 -5.20 -36.09
CA LEU A 291 38.22 -5.44 -34.66
C LEU A 291 37.00 -4.63 -34.20
N ASN A 292 36.91 -3.35 -34.56
CA ASN A 292 35.77 -2.51 -34.19
C ASN A 292 34.45 -3.01 -34.80
N ILE A 293 34.46 -3.45 -36.06
CA ILE A 293 33.30 -4.08 -36.70
C ILE A 293 32.87 -5.34 -35.94
N LYS A 294 33.83 -6.16 -35.49
CA LYS A 294 33.54 -7.38 -34.71
C LYS A 294 32.91 -7.04 -33.35
N ASN A 295 33.44 -6.04 -32.66
CA ASN A 295 32.90 -5.58 -31.37
C ASN A 295 31.48 -5.01 -31.52
N LEU A 296 31.26 -4.12 -32.50
CA LEU A 296 29.93 -3.57 -32.80
C LEU A 296 28.94 -4.67 -33.20
N SER A 297 29.40 -5.70 -33.91
CA SER A 297 28.54 -6.84 -34.27
C SER A 297 28.09 -7.66 -33.05
N LEU A 298 28.98 -7.82 -32.06
CA LEU A 298 28.65 -8.52 -30.82
C LEU A 298 27.65 -7.69 -29.99
N GLU A 299 27.92 -6.41 -29.82
CA GLU A 299 27.07 -5.49 -29.06
C GLU A 299 25.66 -5.36 -29.68
N GLU A 300 25.59 -5.26 -31.00
CA GLU A 300 24.33 -5.25 -31.75
C GLU A 300 23.53 -6.55 -31.54
N GLN A 301 24.20 -7.71 -31.57
CA GLN A 301 23.56 -9.00 -31.32
C GLN A 301 22.99 -9.07 -29.90
N THR A 302 23.76 -8.64 -28.90
CA THR A 302 23.31 -8.58 -27.50
C THR A 302 22.07 -7.68 -27.36
N LYS A 303 22.08 -6.47 -27.93
CA LYS A 303 20.93 -5.56 -27.87
C LYS A 303 19.69 -6.07 -28.62
N ARG A 304 19.87 -6.81 -29.73
CA ARG A 304 18.74 -7.48 -30.39
C ARG A 304 18.13 -8.59 -29.55
N GLU A 305 18.95 -9.30 -28.79
CA GLU A 305 18.47 -10.38 -27.92
C GLU A 305 17.73 -9.80 -26.70
N GLU A 306 18.27 -8.75 -26.08
CA GLU A 306 17.58 -7.95 -25.05
C GLU A 306 16.20 -7.48 -25.54
N PHE A 307 16.12 -6.93 -26.77
CA PHE A 307 14.86 -6.51 -27.38
C PHE A 307 13.85 -7.66 -27.52
N ARG A 308 14.29 -8.85 -27.97
CA ARG A 308 13.39 -10.01 -28.15
C ARG A 308 12.84 -10.52 -26.81
N GLN A 309 13.68 -10.57 -25.78
CA GLN A 309 13.26 -10.99 -24.45
C GLN A 309 12.25 -10.00 -23.88
N LEU A 310 12.52 -8.70 -24.01
CA LEU A 310 11.67 -7.65 -23.48
C LEU A 310 10.35 -7.53 -24.26
N ASP A 311 10.35 -7.72 -25.59
CA ASP A 311 9.14 -7.78 -26.42
C ASP A 311 8.23 -8.96 -26.03
N THR A 312 8.81 -10.12 -25.72
CA THR A 312 8.08 -11.29 -25.24
C THR A 312 7.40 -11.00 -23.90
N LYS A 313 8.12 -10.40 -22.95
CA LYS A 313 7.59 -10.00 -21.64
C LYS A 313 6.47 -8.96 -21.75
N ILE A 314 6.59 -8.00 -22.67
CA ILE A 314 5.54 -7.01 -22.94
C ILE A 314 4.27 -7.69 -23.48
N LYS A 315 4.38 -8.70 -24.35
CA LYS A 315 3.23 -9.46 -24.87
C LYS A 315 2.52 -10.25 -23.77
N GLU A 316 3.26 -10.89 -22.89
CA GLU A 316 2.71 -11.61 -21.74
C GLU A 316 1.94 -10.66 -20.80
N LEU A 317 2.54 -9.51 -20.45
CA LEU A 317 1.88 -8.48 -19.64
C LEU A 317 0.63 -7.92 -20.33
N LYS A 318 0.66 -7.71 -21.65
CA LYS A 318 -0.53 -7.32 -22.44
C LYS A 318 -1.68 -8.30 -22.26
N ASN A 319 -1.39 -9.59 -22.40
CA ASN A 319 -2.39 -10.64 -22.30
C ASN A 319 -2.96 -10.71 -20.88
N GLN A 320 -2.12 -10.52 -19.85
CA GLN A 320 -2.57 -10.48 -18.47
C GLN A 320 -3.52 -9.31 -18.20
N VAL A 321 -3.15 -8.08 -18.59
CA VAL A 321 -3.99 -6.89 -18.43
C VAL A 321 -5.33 -7.06 -19.15
N GLN A 322 -5.32 -7.59 -20.38
CA GLN A 322 -6.56 -7.84 -21.13
C GLN A 322 -7.48 -8.87 -20.45
N LYS A 323 -6.91 -9.95 -19.88
CA LYS A 323 -7.69 -10.94 -19.12
C LYS A 323 -8.32 -10.31 -17.88
N GLU A 324 -7.56 -9.53 -17.12
CA GLU A 324 -8.08 -8.84 -15.93
C GLU A 324 -9.18 -7.83 -16.29
N GLU A 325 -9.00 -7.05 -17.35
CA GLU A 325 -10.03 -6.12 -17.84
C GLU A 325 -11.30 -6.85 -18.29
N HIS A 326 -11.17 -8.03 -18.93
CA HIS A 326 -12.31 -8.84 -19.33
C HIS A 326 -13.08 -9.37 -18.12
N ILE A 327 -12.38 -9.88 -17.10
CA ILE A 327 -13.00 -10.35 -15.85
C ILE A 327 -13.77 -9.22 -15.17
N ILE A 328 -13.15 -8.04 -15.04
CA ILE A 328 -13.78 -6.86 -14.43
C ILE A 328 -15.03 -6.46 -15.22
N LYS A 329 -14.97 -6.52 -16.55
CA LYS A 329 -16.09 -6.18 -17.43
C LYS A 329 -17.24 -7.19 -17.27
N ASP A 330 -16.94 -8.49 -17.28
CA ASP A 330 -17.92 -9.56 -17.11
C ASP A 330 -18.62 -9.46 -15.75
N ASP A 331 -17.86 -9.20 -14.67
CA ASP A 331 -18.41 -9.00 -13.33
C ASP A 331 -19.35 -7.78 -13.28
N LEU A 332 -18.98 -6.71 -13.98
CA LEU A 332 -19.77 -5.49 -14.05
C LEU A 332 -21.04 -5.66 -14.91
N GLU A 333 -20.96 -6.41 -16.00
CA GLU A 333 -22.11 -6.81 -16.82
C GLU A 333 -23.06 -7.70 -16.01
N TYR A 334 -22.55 -8.73 -15.33
CA TYR A 334 -23.33 -9.60 -14.46
C TYR A 334 -24.01 -8.83 -13.31
N ALA A 335 -23.30 -7.90 -12.67
CA ALA A 335 -23.89 -7.05 -11.63
C ALA A 335 -25.01 -6.14 -12.17
N ASN A 336 -24.86 -5.62 -13.39
CA ASN A 336 -25.89 -4.82 -14.05
C ASN A 336 -27.09 -5.67 -14.46
N GLU A 337 -26.86 -6.88 -14.93
CA GLU A 337 -27.88 -7.87 -15.27
C GLU A 337 -28.71 -8.20 -14.03
N ILE A 338 -28.06 -8.60 -12.92
CA ILE A 338 -28.71 -8.81 -11.61
C ILE A 338 -29.57 -7.59 -11.22
N LYS A 339 -28.99 -6.39 -11.31
CA LYS A 339 -29.70 -5.16 -10.94
C LYS A 339 -30.92 -4.90 -11.81
N SER A 340 -30.84 -5.19 -13.10
CA SER A 340 -31.96 -5.09 -14.04
C SER A 340 -33.06 -6.09 -13.68
N TYR A 341 -32.69 -7.36 -13.45
CA TYR A 341 -33.62 -8.40 -13.03
C TYR A 341 -34.32 -8.06 -11.71
N PHE A 342 -33.58 -7.64 -10.67
CA PHE A 342 -34.20 -7.20 -9.41
C PHE A 342 -35.13 -6.01 -9.58
N LYS A 343 -34.81 -5.08 -10.48
CA LYS A 343 -35.69 -3.94 -10.78
C LYS A 343 -37.00 -4.40 -11.44
N THR A 344 -36.95 -5.39 -12.32
CA THR A 344 -38.14 -5.99 -12.94
C THR A 344 -38.95 -6.78 -11.91
N TYR A 345 -38.30 -7.65 -11.14
CA TYR A 345 -38.93 -8.41 -10.06
C TYR A 345 -39.67 -7.50 -9.06
N LEU A 346 -39.02 -6.40 -8.62
CA LEU A 346 -39.66 -5.44 -7.72
C LEU A 346 -40.87 -4.76 -8.36
N LYS A 347 -40.83 -4.43 -9.66
CA LYS A 347 -41.99 -3.83 -10.35
C LYS A 347 -43.18 -4.79 -10.46
N GLU A 348 -42.92 -6.07 -10.66
CA GLU A 348 -43.97 -7.08 -10.84
C GLU A 348 -44.63 -7.46 -9.51
N ASN A 349 -43.84 -7.50 -8.43
CA ASN A 349 -44.28 -8.01 -7.13
C ASN A 349 -44.61 -6.90 -6.11
N THR A 350 -44.42 -5.63 -6.48
CA THR A 350 -44.79 -4.50 -5.62
C THR A 350 -45.63 -3.46 -6.37
N THR A 351 -46.51 -2.79 -5.64
CA THR A 351 -47.31 -1.66 -6.13
C THR A 351 -46.85 -0.37 -5.47
N LYS A 352 -46.87 0.72 -6.22
CA LYS A 352 -46.42 2.03 -5.75
C LYS A 352 -47.62 2.87 -5.30
N SER A 353 -47.68 3.24 -4.03
CA SER A 353 -48.70 4.15 -3.48
C SER A 353 -48.45 5.61 -3.92
N LYS A 354 -49.49 6.44 -3.79
CA LYS A 354 -49.43 7.91 -3.93
C LYS A 354 -48.36 8.55 -3.02
N ASP A 355 -47.99 7.89 -1.93
CA ASP A 355 -47.01 8.35 -0.94
C ASP A 355 -45.56 8.00 -1.33
N ASN A 356 -45.33 7.56 -2.57
CA ASN A 356 -44.03 7.09 -3.08
C ASN A 356 -43.48 5.84 -2.36
N LYS A 357 -44.31 5.13 -1.58
CA LYS A 357 -43.96 3.86 -0.91
C LYS A 357 -44.33 2.66 -1.76
N TYR A 358 -43.56 1.59 -1.67
CA TYR A 358 -43.81 0.32 -2.34
C TYR A 358 -44.46 -0.66 -1.37
N TYR A 359 -45.53 -1.32 -1.82
CA TYR A 359 -46.27 -2.33 -1.06
C TYR A 359 -46.16 -3.67 -1.78
N ILE A 360 -45.83 -4.72 -1.03
CA ILE A 360 -45.77 -6.07 -1.59
C ILE A 360 -47.20 -6.54 -1.88
N ASN A 361 -47.44 -7.02 -3.09
CA ASN A 361 -48.78 -7.41 -3.54
C ASN A 361 -49.27 -8.66 -2.79
N ASN A 362 -48.42 -9.69 -2.69
CA ASN A 362 -48.67 -10.91 -1.95
C ASN A 362 -47.38 -11.36 -1.26
N ILE A 363 -47.38 -11.40 0.07
CA ILE A 363 -46.17 -11.64 0.86
C ILE A 363 -45.60 -13.06 0.67
N ASN A 364 -46.47 -14.07 0.56
CA ASN A 364 -46.06 -15.47 0.44
C ASN A 364 -45.50 -15.76 -0.96
N GLU A 365 -46.16 -15.26 -2.00
CA GLU A 365 -45.66 -15.36 -3.38
C GLU A 365 -44.39 -14.55 -3.58
N PHE A 366 -44.30 -13.35 -2.99
CA PHE A 366 -43.09 -12.53 -3.03
C PHE A 366 -41.89 -13.33 -2.52
N TYR A 367 -41.95 -13.85 -1.29
CA TYR A 367 -40.81 -14.60 -0.74
C TYR A 367 -40.52 -15.90 -1.49
N LYS A 368 -41.55 -16.64 -1.94
CA LYS A 368 -41.36 -17.85 -2.74
C LYS A 368 -40.66 -17.54 -4.06
N SER A 369 -41.16 -16.57 -4.81
CA SER A 369 -40.55 -16.12 -6.06
C SER A 369 -39.19 -15.45 -5.84
N LEU A 370 -38.93 -14.83 -4.69
CA LEU A 370 -37.61 -14.27 -4.35
C LEU A 370 -36.58 -15.39 -4.17
N VAL A 371 -36.96 -16.47 -3.46
CA VAL A 371 -36.12 -17.64 -3.23
C VAL A 371 -35.85 -18.36 -4.55
N ASP A 372 -36.89 -18.64 -5.34
CA ASP A 372 -36.75 -19.27 -6.66
C ASP A 372 -35.87 -18.40 -7.60
N ASN A 373 -36.04 -17.08 -7.56
CA ASN A 373 -35.18 -16.15 -8.31
C ASN A 373 -33.74 -16.16 -7.80
N PHE A 374 -33.53 -16.23 -6.49
CA PHE A 374 -32.20 -16.34 -5.93
C PHE A 374 -31.53 -17.61 -6.45
N TYR A 375 -32.19 -18.77 -6.39
CA TYR A 375 -31.65 -20.03 -6.92
C TYR A 375 -31.36 -20.00 -8.42
N ASN A 376 -32.20 -19.33 -9.23
CA ASN A 376 -31.97 -19.23 -10.67
C ASN A 376 -30.82 -18.26 -11.04
N VAL A 377 -30.69 -17.13 -10.34
CA VAL A 377 -29.60 -16.16 -10.53
C VAL A 377 -28.30 -16.66 -9.91
N SER A 378 -28.44 -17.39 -8.81
CA SER A 378 -27.37 -18.11 -8.14
C SER A 378 -27.25 -19.50 -8.75
N ASN A 379 -26.50 -19.60 -9.83
CA ASN A 379 -25.59 -20.73 -10.02
C ASN A 379 -24.54 -20.74 -8.87
N LEU A 380 -25.01 -20.76 -7.61
CA LEU A 380 -24.24 -20.65 -6.37
C LEU A 380 -23.25 -21.81 -6.32
N ASP A 381 -23.66 -22.99 -6.79
CA ASP A 381 -22.81 -24.17 -6.87
C ASP A 381 -21.65 -24.00 -7.87
N LEU A 382 -21.88 -23.44 -9.08
CA LEU A 382 -20.80 -23.21 -10.05
C LEU A 382 -19.85 -22.10 -9.61
N LYS A 383 -20.34 -21.10 -8.87
CA LYS A 383 -19.50 -20.03 -8.30
C LYS A 383 -18.73 -20.50 -7.08
N LEU A 384 -19.32 -21.33 -6.23
CA LEU A 384 -18.65 -21.99 -5.12
C LEU A 384 -17.54 -22.91 -5.65
N GLU A 385 -17.80 -23.69 -6.69
CA GLU A 385 -16.79 -24.54 -7.34
C GLU A 385 -15.64 -23.72 -7.96
N LYS A 386 -15.94 -22.59 -8.62
CA LYS A 386 -14.91 -21.65 -9.10
C LYS A 386 -14.11 -21.03 -7.94
N LEU A 387 -14.77 -20.70 -6.84
CA LEU A 387 -14.14 -20.10 -5.67
C LEU A 387 -13.24 -21.11 -4.94
N GLU A 388 -13.65 -22.37 -4.88
CA GLU A 388 -12.84 -23.49 -4.38
C GLU A 388 -11.62 -23.76 -5.27
N LYS A 389 -11.79 -23.74 -6.61
CA LYS A 389 -10.67 -23.81 -7.55
C LYS A 389 -9.68 -22.67 -7.35
N LEU A 390 -10.16 -21.43 -7.26
CA LEU A 390 -9.32 -20.25 -7.00
C LEU A 390 -8.61 -20.31 -5.64
N LYS A 391 -9.25 -20.87 -4.62
CA LYS A 391 -8.66 -21.08 -3.29
C LYS A 391 -7.55 -22.14 -3.34
N SER A 392 -7.75 -23.21 -4.10
CA SER A 392 -6.74 -24.24 -4.36
C SER A 392 -5.55 -23.67 -5.14
N GLU A 393 -5.80 -22.93 -6.23
CA GLU A 393 -4.75 -22.26 -7.02
C GLU A 393 -3.96 -21.26 -6.19
N ASN A 394 -4.61 -20.46 -5.33
CA ASN A 394 -3.91 -19.55 -4.42
C ASN A 394 -3.04 -20.29 -3.39
N SER A 395 -3.49 -21.44 -2.89
CA SER A 395 -2.68 -22.28 -1.99
C SER A 395 -1.41 -22.78 -2.69
N ILE A 396 -1.55 -23.22 -3.95
CA ILE A 396 -0.42 -23.66 -4.78
C ILE A 396 0.54 -22.50 -5.07
N LEU A 397 0.02 -21.33 -5.45
CA LEU A 397 0.85 -20.15 -5.70
C LEU A 397 1.58 -19.69 -4.44
N LYS A 398 0.95 -19.78 -3.27
CA LYS A 398 1.57 -19.43 -1.99
C LYS A 398 2.73 -20.38 -1.67
N SER A 399 2.57 -21.69 -1.92
CA SER A 399 3.67 -22.66 -1.74
C SER A 399 4.81 -22.44 -2.75
N HIS A 400 4.49 -22.11 -4.00
CA HIS A 400 5.47 -21.76 -5.02
C HIS A 400 6.25 -20.49 -4.64
N LEU A 401 5.58 -19.49 -4.09
CA LEU A 401 6.20 -18.25 -3.62
C LEU A 401 7.15 -18.50 -2.45
N GLU A 402 6.74 -19.32 -1.47
CA GLU A 402 7.61 -19.73 -0.37
C GLU A 402 8.85 -20.49 -0.86
N LYS A 403 8.67 -21.43 -1.80
CA LYS A 403 9.78 -22.16 -2.41
C LYS A 403 10.74 -21.21 -3.14
N SER A 404 10.22 -20.28 -3.92
CA SER A 404 11.05 -19.30 -4.64
C SER A 404 11.79 -18.34 -3.69
N LYS A 405 11.19 -17.98 -2.54
CA LYS A 405 11.89 -17.21 -1.49
C LYS A 405 13.07 -18.00 -0.90
N LEU A 406 12.87 -19.30 -0.65
CA LEU A 406 13.91 -20.20 -0.14
C LEU A 406 15.05 -20.36 -1.16
N ASP A 407 14.72 -20.53 -2.44
CA ASP A 407 15.71 -20.63 -3.53
C ASP A 407 16.53 -19.33 -3.66
N ASN A 408 15.89 -18.16 -3.51
CA ASN A 408 16.59 -16.86 -3.50
C ASN A 408 17.52 -16.69 -2.28
N GLN A 409 17.13 -17.18 -1.10
CA GLN A 409 18.02 -17.19 0.06
C GLN A 409 19.26 -18.05 -0.19
N PHE A 410 19.08 -19.24 -0.76
CA PHE A 410 20.19 -20.13 -1.13
C PHE A 410 21.12 -19.48 -2.18
N LEU A 411 20.55 -18.80 -3.18
CA LEU A 411 21.33 -18.08 -4.18
C LEU A 411 22.15 -16.95 -3.56
N ASN A 412 21.58 -16.21 -2.60
CA ASN A 412 22.30 -15.17 -1.84
C ASN A 412 23.46 -15.75 -1.01
N GLU A 413 23.31 -16.94 -0.44
CA GLU A 413 24.42 -17.62 0.26
C GLU A 413 25.53 -18.02 -0.72
N HIS A 414 25.17 -18.48 -1.91
CA HIS A 414 26.14 -18.79 -2.97
C HIS A 414 26.90 -17.56 -3.46
N LEU A 415 26.23 -16.42 -3.61
CA LEU A 415 26.86 -15.14 -3.96
C LEU A 415 27.87 -14.70 -2.90
N LYS A 416 27.52 -14.79 -1.60
CA LYS A 416 28.47 -14.50 -0.51
C LYS A 416 29.71 -15.38 -0.54
N LYS A 417 29.55 -16.67 -0.85
CA LYS A 417 30.69 -17.60 -1.01
C LYS A 417 31.56 -17.21 -2.22
N LEU A 418 30.95 -16.77 -3.32
CA LEU A 418 31.64 -16.31 -4.51
C LEU A 418 32.48 -15.05 -4.22
N ASP A 419 31.91 -14.08 -3.50
CA ASP A 419 32.61 -12.86 -3.09
C ASP A 419 33.83 -13.17 -2.22
N LEU A 420 33.69 -14.10 -1.27
CA LEU A 420 34.80 -14.56 -0.44
C LEU A 420 35.91 -15.22 -1.26
N LEU A 421 35.54 -15.95 -2.31
CA LEU A 421 36.48 -16.60 -3.22
C LEU A 421 37.20 -15.57 -4.10
N ASN A 422 36.50 -14.55 -4.58
CA ASN A 422 37.06 -13.43 -5.33
C ASN A 422 38.09 -12.65 -4.50
N ILE A 423 37.80 -12.41 -3.20
CA ILE A 423 38.77 -11.78 -2.29
C ILE A 423 40.04 -12.63 -2.18
N LYS A 424 39.91 -13.95 -2.00
CA LYS A 424 41.07 -14.85 -1.94
C LYS A 424 41.88 -14.88 -3.23
N ILE A 425 41.22 -14.88 -4.39
CA ILE A 425 41.89 -14.83 -5.69
C ILE A 425 42.69 -13.53 -5.82
N LYS A 426 42.11 -12.40 -5.41
CA LYS A 426 42.80 -11.11 -5.43
C LYS A 426 44.05 -11.13 -4.54
N ASP A 427 43.94 -11.66 -3.33
CA ASP A 427 45.05 -11.81 -2.39
C ASP A 427 46.19 -12.68 -2.96
N LEU A 428 45.85 -13.70 -3.74
CA LEU A 428 46.82 -14.55 -4.43
C LEU A 428 47.50 -13.85 -5.60
N ILE A 429 46.75 -13.03 -6.35
CA ILE A 429 47.31 -12.20 -7.44
C ILE A 429 48.30 -11.20 -6.85
N ASP A 430 47.92 -10.48 -5.78
CA ASP A 430 48.80 -9.50 -5.14
C ASP A 430 50.11 -10.16 -4.64
N LYS A 431 50.02 -11.36 -4.05
CA LYS A 431 51.21 -12.14 -3.64
C LYS A 431 52.06 -12.60 -4.82
N LYS A 432 51.44 -13.00 -5.93
CA LYS A 432 52.13 -13.39 -7.16
C LYS A 432 52.92 -12.21 -7.70
N ASP A 433 52.33 -11.02 -7.74
CA ASP A 433 52.96 -9.83 -8.27
C ASP A 433 54.17 -9.40 -7.41
N ILE A 434 54.06 -9.50 -6.08
CA ILE A 434 55.20 -9.30 -5.15
C ILE A 434 56.33 -10.29 -5.44
N LEU A 435 56.01 -11.58 -5.59
CA LEU A 435 57.02 -12.60 -5.89
C LEU A 435 57.68 -12.39 -7.26
N GLU A 436 56.94 -11.92 -8.27
CA GLU A 436 57.51 -11.57 -9.57
C GLU A 436 58.48 -10.39 -9.47
N GLU A 437 58.16 -9.38 -8.65
CA GLU A 437 59.03 -8.24 -8.38
C GLU A 437 60.31 -8.66 -7.62
N GLU A 438 60.18 -9.48 -6.57
CA GLU A 438 61.32 -10.04 -5.84
C GLU A 438 62.23 -10.87 -6.76
N ASN A 439 61.64 -11.68 -7.64
CA ASN A 439 62.39 -12.51 -8.59
C ASN A 439 63.09 -11.66 -9.67
N TYR A 440 62.47 -10.56 -10.11
CA TYR A 440 63.12 -9.58 -10.98
C TYR A 440 64.33 -8.93 -10.29
N ASN A 441 64.17 -8.49 -9.04
CA ASN A 441 65.25 -7.89 -8.24
C ASN A 441 66.40 -8.89 -8.00
N LEU A 442 66.08 -10.15 -7.71
CA LEU A 442 67.07 -11.22 -7.56
C LEU A 442 67.86 -11.45 -8.86
N LYS A 443 67.17 -11.53 -10.00
CA LYS A 443 67.82 -11.68 -11.31
C LYS A 443 68.73 -10.49 -11.63
N SER A 444 68.30 -9.27 -11.35
CA SER A 444 69.13 -8.07 -11.52
C SER A 444 70.37 -8.12 -10.63
N TYR A 445 70.22 -8.52 -9.37
CA TYR A 445 71.33 -8.66 -8.43
C TYR A 445 72.36 -9.73 -8.88
N LEU A 446 71.88 -10.89 -9.33
CA LEU A 446 72.74 -11.96 -9.85
C LEU A 446 73.54 -11.49 -11.07
N LYS A 447 72.90 -10.71 -11.95
CA LYS A 447 73.54 -10.08 -13.10
C LYS A 447 74.63 -9.10 -12.69
N ASP A 448 74.31 -8.17 -11.78
CA ASP A 448 75.26 -7.15 -11.31
C ASP A 448 76.49 -7.75 -10.60
N LYS A 449 76.34 -8.94 -10.02
CA LYS A 449 77.42 -9.68 -9.35
C LYS A 449 78.13 -10.72 -10.23
N ASN A 450 77.75 -10.87 -11.50
CA ASN A 450 78.24 -11.93 -12.41
C ASN A 450 78.06 -13.36 -11.86
N LEU A 451 76.98 -13.63 -11.11
CA LEU A 451 76.70 -14.92 -10.47
C LEU A 451 75.64 -15.75 -11.22
N GLU A 452 75.25 -15.34 -12.43
CA GLU A 452 74.17 -15.98 -13.20
C GLU A 452 74.48 -17.45 -13.56
N GLU A 453 75.73 -17.74 -13.92
CA GLU A 453 76.17 -19.08 -14.33
C GLU A 453 76.23 -20.05 -13.15
N ASP A 454 76.72 -19.58 -12.00
CA ASP A 454 76.73 -20.33 -10.73
C ASP A 454 75.31 -20.64 -10.24
N TYR A 455 74.40 -19.66 -10.32
CA TYR A 455 73.00 -19.86 -9.96
C TYR A 455 72.31 -20.87 -10.87
N GLN A 456 72.54 -20.82 -12.19
CA GLN A 456 71.97 -21.82 -13.11
C GLN A 456 72.49 -23.24 -12.83
N ASN A 457 73.78 -23.39 -12.51
CA ASN A 457 74.36 -24.67 -12.14
C ASN A 457 73.78 -25.20 -10.81
N PHE A 458 73.62 -24.33 -9.81
CA PHE A 458 72.96 -24.67 -8.55
C PHE A 458 71.49 -25.14 -8.76
N THR A 459 70.71 -24.38 -9.54
CA THR A 459 69.29 -24.72 -9.79
C THR A 459 69.12 -26.02 -10.57
N ARG A 460 70.01 -26.31 -11.53
CA ARG A 460 70.02 -27.60 -12.25
C ARG A 460 70.30 -28.79 -11.33
N ASN A 461 71.19 -28.63 -10.34
CA ASN A 461 71.51 -29.66 -9.35
C ASN A 461 70.40 -29.88 -8.32
N LEU A 462 69.55 -28.89 -8.08
CA LEU A 462 68.34 -29.01 -7.25
C LEU A 462 67.22 -29.76 -7.96
N ASN A 463 66.98 -29.47 -9.23
CA ASN A 463 65.93 -30.16 -10.01
C ASN A 463 66.28 -31.63 -10.31
N SER A 464 67.56 -32.01 -10.30
CA SER A 464 67.97 -33.42 -10.39
C SER A 464 67.74 -34.21 -9.09
N HIS A 465 67.65 -33.55 -7.93
CA HIS A 465 67.30 -34.19 -6.65
C HIS A 465 65.79 -34.28 -6.39
N ASN A 466 64.97 -33.41 -7.01
CA ASN A 466 63.51 -33.40 -6.77
C ASN A 466 62.72 -34.43 -7.58
N ILE A 467 63.35 -35.23 -8.44
CA ILE A 467 62.67 -36.34 -9.16
C ILE A 467 62.38 -37.53 -8.22
N GLU A 468 62.93 -37.57 -7.00
CA GLU A 468 62.69 -38.67 -6.04
C GLU A 468 61.46 -38.50 -5.13
N PHE A 469 60.74 -37.36 -5.14
CA PHE A 469 59.65 -37.10 -4.19
C PHE A 469 58.22 -37.04 -4.78
N GLU A 470 58.03 -37.35 -6.07
CA GLU A 470 56.71 -37.63 -6.64
C GLU A 470 56.56 -39.13 -6.96
N ARG A 471 56.26 -39.92 -5.93
CA ARG A 471 55.58 -41.22 -6.04
C ARG A 471 54.49 -41.36 -4.98
#